data_AF-A0A354I2G0-F1
#
_entry.id   AF-A0A354I2G0-F1
#
_cell.length_a   1.000
_cell.length_b   1.000
_cell.length_c   1.000
_cell.angle_alpha   90.00
_cell.angle_beta   90.00
_cell.angle_gamma   90.00
#
_symmetry.space_group_name_H-M   'P 1'
#
loop_
_entity.id
_entity.type
_entity.pdbx_description
1 polymer ?
#
loop_
_entity_poly.entity_id
_entity_poly.type
_entity_poly.pdbx_seq_one_letter_code
_entity_poly.pdbx_strand_id
1 'polypeptide(L)'
;MGLKKQERCMGCMKPLDWDGRCSSCGFDQNKYLVEPHYLPLGTLLKNGEYMVGRVLGEGGFGITYMGFDQNLLSRVAIKEYYPVGYVSRDVSVGDYTVRSYGGEMKKIYEKGLFAFLEEARI
;
A
#
# COMPACT_ATOMS: atom_id res chain seq x y z
N MET A 1 -13.26 7.90 -21.47
CA MET A 1 -12.49 6.93 -20.65
C MET A 1 -13.41 6.42 -19.55
N GLY A 2 -13.86 5.16 -19.61
CA GLY A 2 -14.69 4.58 -18.56
C GLY A 2 -13.88 4.32 -17.30
N LEU A 3 -14.36 4.75 -16.14
CA LEU A 3 -13.85 4.31 -14.84
C LEU A 3 -13.89 2.79 -14.82
N LYS A 4 -12.74 2.12 -14.70
CA LYS A 4 -12.70 0.67 -14.49
C LYS A 4 -13.49 0.38 -13.21
N LYS A 5 -14.59 -0.36 -13.33
CA LYS A 5 -15.39 -0.82 -12.19
C LYS A 5 -14.46 -1.62 -11.28
N GLN A 6 -14.34 -1.20 -10.03
CA GLN A 6 -13.54 -1.94 -9.05
C GLN A 6 -14.18 -3.33 -8.89
N GLU A 7 -13.49 -4.40 -9.28
CA GLU A 7 -14.06 -5.77 -9.25
C GLU A 7 -13.86 -6.47 -7.90
N ARG A 8 -13.09 -5.85 -6.99
CA ARG A 8 -12.73 -6.42 -5.68
C ARG A 8 -12.79 -5.38 -4.58
N CYS A 9 -13.16 -5.83 -3.39
CA CYS A 9 -13.24 -4.97 -2.22
C CYS A 9 -11.84 -4.59 -1.76
N MET A 10 -11.53 -3.29 -1.66
CA MET A 10 -10.22 -2.81 -1.20
C MET A 10 -9.92 -3.13 0.28
N GLY A 11 -10.93 -3.52 1.05
CA GLY A 11 -10.77 -3.91 2.46
C GLY A 11 -10.38 -5.37 2.69
N CYS A 12 -10.82 -6.30 1.83
CA CYS A 12 -10.61 -7.74 2.02
C CYS A 12 -10.28 -8.54 0.75
N MET A 13 -10.25 -7.89 -0.41
CA MET A 13 -9.93 -8.43 -1.75
C MET A 13 -10.85 -9.52 -2.30
N LYS A 14 -11.98 -9.79 -1.64
CA LYS A 14 -13.05 -10.59 -2.22
C LYS A 14 -13.67 -9.87 -3.42
N PRO A 15 -14.17 -10.61 -4.43
CA PRO A 15 -14.95 -10.04 -5.52
C PRO A 15 -16.08 -9.15 -4.99
N LEU A 16 -16.32 -8.02 -5.66
CA LEU A 16 -17.45 -7.15 -5.36
C LEU A 16 -18.68 -7.65 -6.12
N ASP A 17 -19.71 -8.01 -5.37
CA ASP A 17 -21.03 -8.36 -5.88
C ASP A 17 -21.98 -7.15 -5.95
N TRP A 18 -21.55 -5.96 -5.53
CA TRP A 18 -22.46 -4.86 -5.20
C TRP A 18 -21.73 -3.50 -4.99
N ASP A 19 -22.50 -2.43 -4.79
CA ASP A 19 -22.23 -1.03 -5.16
C ASP A 19 -21.91 -0.07 -3.97
N GLY A 20 -21.32 -0.55 -2.86
CA GLY A 20 -20.89 0.29 -1.71
C GLY A 20 -19.93 -0.33 -0.66
N ARG A 21 -20.26 -0.21 0.63
CA ARG A 21 -19.76 -0.91 1.88
C ARG A 21 -19.75 -2.46 2.00
N CYS A 22 -18.62 -3.14 1.74
CA CYS A 22 -18.56 -4.59 1.46
C CYS A 22 -19.38 -5.50 2.39
N SER A 23 -20.25 -6.35 1.84
CA SER A 23 -21.06 -7.34 2.59
C SER A 23 -20.22 -8.33 3.41
N SER A 24 -19.00 -8.63 2.96
CA SER A 24 -18.10 -9.60 3.62
C SER A 24 -17.27 -9.04 4.76
N CYS A 25 -16.91 -7.75 4.74
CA CYS A 25 -16.01 -7.16 5.74
C CYS A 25 -16.43 -5.78 6.26
N GLY A 26 -17.52 -5.23 5.76
CA GLY A 26 -18.06 -3.92 6.14
C GLY A 26 -17.24 -2.71 5.65
N PHE A 27 -16.22 -2.91 4.81
CA PHE A 27 -15.37 -1.83 4.30
C PHE A 27 -16.11 -0.91 3.34
N ASP A 28 -16.19 0.38 3.68
CA ASP A 28 -16.81 1.43 2.87
C ASP A 28 -15.74 2.28 2.18
N GLN A 29 -15.58 2.10 0.87
CA GLN A 29 -14.58 2.85 0.09
C GLN A 29 -14.87 4.35 0.04
N ASN A 30 -16.15 4.76 0.11
CA ASN A 30 -16.54 6.17 0.06
C ASN A 30 -16.19 6.93 1.35
N LYS A 31 -15.94 6.21 2.44
CA LYS A 31 -15.55 6.77 3.74
C LYS A 31 -14.08 6.54 4.08
N TYR A 32 -13.31 5.95 3.15
CA TYR A 32 -11.90 5.67 3.40
C TYR A 32 -11.07 6.94 3.20
N LEU A 33 -10.61 7.51 4.32
CA LEU A 33 -9.67 8.62 4.31
C LEU A 33 -8.25 8.09 4.13
N VAL A 34 -7.54 8.63 3.14
CA VAL A 34 -6.16 8.25 2.81
C VAL A 34 -5.24 9.35 3.30
N GLU A 35 -4.27 9.01 4.14
CA GLU A 35 -3.20 9.95 4.49
C GLU A 35 -2.33 10.26 3.25
N PRO A 36 -1.80 11.49 3.09
CA PRO A 36 -1.07 11.90 1.88
C PRO A 36 0.16 11.07 1.56
N HIS A 37 0.73 10.39 2.55
CA HIS A 37 1.89 9.53 2.37
C HIS A 37 1.54 8.06 2.12
N TYR A 38 0.27 7.64 2.14
CA TYR A 38 -0.13 6.27 1.81
C TYR A 38 -0.30 6.08 0.31
N LEU A 39 -0.02 4.87 -0.19
CA LEU A 39 -0.41 4.52 -1.54
C LEU A 39 -1.94 4.54 -1.68
N PRO A 40 -2.49 5.14 -2.77
CA PRO A 40 -3.92 5.11 -3.03
C PRO A 40 -4.50 3.70 -3.17
N LEU A 41 -5.79 3.56 -2.89
CA LEU A 41 -6.50 2.31 -3.17
C LEU A 41 -6.47 1.98 -4.66
N GLY A 42 -6.23 0.71 -4.98
CA GLY A 42 -6.14 0.22 -6.35
C GLY A 42 -4.82 0.51 -7.05
N THR A 43 -3.83 1.10 -6.37
CA THR A 43 -2.48 1.25 -6.93
C THR A 43 -1.95 -0.11 -7.38
N LEU A 44 -1.46 -0.16 -8.61
CA LEU A 44 -0.92 -1.36 -9.24
C LEU A 44 0.60 -1.35 -9.13
N LEU A 45 1.16 -2.39 -8.52
CA LEU A 45 2.60 -2.59 -8.36
C LEU A 45 3.11 -3.67 -9.31
N LYS A 46 4.41 -3.63 -9.59
CA LYS A 46 5.13 -4.63 -10.42
C LYS A 46 4.33 -4.96 -11.69
N ASN A 47 4.15 -3.96 -12.56
CA ASN A 47 3.42 -4.09 -13.82
C ASN A 47 1.98 -4.63 -13.69
N GLY A 48 1.34 -4.43 -12.54
CA GLY A 48 -0.03 -4.85 -12.29
C GLY A 48 -0.18 -6.21 -11.63
N GLU A 49 0.91 -6.92 -11.30
CA GLU A 49 0.83 -8.21 -10.59
C GLU A 49 0.17 -8.08 -9.22
N TYR A 50 0.37 -6.95 -8.53
CA TYR A 50 -0.19 -6.71 -7.20
C TYR A 50 -1.05 -5.46 -7.20
N MET A 51 -2.23 -5.56 -6.59
CA MET A 51 -3.14 -4.44 -6.36
C MET A 51 -3.17 -4.08 -4.88
N VAL A 52 -2.95 -2.81 -4.57
CA VAL A 52 -2.97 -2.26 -3.20
C VAL A 52 -4.41 -1.98 -2.75
N GLY A 53 -4.73 -2.37 -1.52
CA GLY A 53 -5.96 -2.06 -0.80
C GLY A 53 -5.73 -1.15 0.39
N ARG A 54 -6.62 -1.26 1.39
CA ARG A 54 -6.54 -0.46 2.62
C ARG A 54 -5.24 -0.73 3.39
N VAL A 55 -4.84 0.25 4.20
CA VAL A 55 -3.79 0.07 5.20
C VAL A 55 -4.30 -0.89 6.29
N LEU A 56 -3.46 -1.87 6.62
CA LEU A 56 -3.65 -2.80 7.73
C LEU A 56 -2.97 -2.31 9.00
N GLY A 57 -1.87 -1.58 8.86
CA GLY A 57 -1.19 -0.91 9.96
C GLY A 57 0.00 -0.08 9.49
N GLU A 58 0.35 0.91 10.29
CA GLU A 58 1.56 1.73 10.14
C GLU A 58 2.31 1.71 11.47
N GLY A 59 3.64 1.58 11.40
CA GLY A 59 4.53 1.74 12.53
C GLY A 59 5.78 2.52 12.11
N GLY A 60 6.71 2.75 13.04
CA GLY A 60 7.88 3.59 12.78
C GLY A 60 8.79 3.13 11.63
N PHE A 61 8.67 1.88 11.18
CA PHE A 61 9.53 1.30 10.14
C PHE A 61 8.84 1.09 8.79
N GLY A 62 7.52 1.24 8.70
CA GLY A 62 6.82 1.00 7.45
C GLY A 62 5.31 0.93 7.54
N ILE A 63 4.72 0.75 6.37
CA ILE A 63 3.27 0.68 6.17
C ILE A 63 2.96 -0.72 5.63
N THR A 64 1.94 -1.36 6.18
CA THR A 64 1.45 -2.65 5.70
C THR A 64 0.07 -2.47 5.09
N TYR A 65 -0.10 -2.88 3.84
CA TYR A 65 -1.35 -2.79 3.09
C TYR A 65 -1.96 -4.17 2.88
N MET A 66 -3.29 -4.20 2.79
CA MET A 66 -3.98 -5.31 2.15
C MET A 66 -3.57 -5.32 0.68
N GLY A 67 -3.27 -6.48 0.14
CA GLY A 67 -2.91 -6.64 -1.27
C GLY A 67 -3.66 -7.78 -1.91
N PHE A 68 -3.72 -7.75 -3.24
CA PHE A 68 -4.19 -8.86 -4.05
C PHE A 68 -3.16 -9.21 -5.11
N ASP A 69 -2.69 -10.44 -5.11
CA ASP A 69 -1.87 -11.02 -6.17
C ASP A 69 -2.78 -11.50 -7.30
N GLN A 70 -2.65 -10.90 -8.49
CA GLN A 70 -3.48 -11.22 -9.64
C GLN A 70 -3.11 -12.56 -10.30
N ASN A 71 -1.89 -13.04 -10.12
CA ASN A 71 -1.43 -14.31 -10.68
C ASN A 71 -1.91 -15.48 -9.83
N LEU A 72 -1.78 -15.35 -8.51
CA LEU A 72 -2.21 -16.38 -7.55
C LEU A 72 -3.69 -16.26 -7.17
N LEU A 73 -4.35 -15.19 -7.60
CA LEU A 73 -5.74 -14.83 -7.25
C LEU A 73 -5.99 -14.85 -5.73
N SER A 74 -4.99 -14.41 -4.97
CA SER A 74 -4.98 -14.53 -3.51
C SER A 74 -4.74 -13.20 -2.82
N ARG A 75 -5.32 -13.04 -1.62
CA ARG A 75 -4.99 -11.92 -0.74
C ARG A 75 -3.56 -12.07 -0.20
N VAL A 76 -2.86 -10.95 -0.10
CA VAL A 76 -1.51 -10.85 0.47
C VAL A 76 -1.41 -9.65 1.40
N ALA A 77 -0.35 -9.59 2.20
CA ALA A 77 0.05 -8.36 2.87
C ALA A 77 1.22 -7.74 2.08
N ILE A 78 1.12 -6.46 1.73
CA ILE A 78 2.20 -5.72 1.07
C ILE A 78 2.86 -4.85 2.14
N LYS A 79 4.12 -5.13 2.46
CA LYS A 79 4.89 -4.33 3.42
C LYS A 79 5.75 -3.34 2.64
N GLU A 80 5.54 -2.06 2.89
CA GLU A 80 6.34 -0.97 2.35
C GLU A 80 7.34 -0.50 3.40
N TYR A 81 8.61 -0.42 3.01
CA TYR A 81 9.61 0.24 3.83
C TYR A 81 9.41 1.76 3.79
N TYR A 82 8.89 2.30 4.89
CA TYR A 82 8.58 3.72 5.05
C TYR A 82 8.96 4.14 6.47
N PRO A 83 10.25 4.41 6.75
CA PRO A 83 10.69 4.78 8.08
C PRO A 83 10.24 6.21 8.41
N VAL A 84 9.20 6.32 9.25
CA VAL A 84 8.57 7.59 9.60
C VAL A 84 9.61 8.58 10.15
N GLY A 85 9.59 9.82 9.65
CA GLY A 85 10.55 10.87 10.03
C GLY A 85 11.89 10.84 9.30
N TYR A 86 12.18 9.79 8.52
CA TYR A 86 13.40 9.68 7.71
C TYR A 86 13.14 9.80 6.20
N VAL A 87 11.87 9.69 5.79
CA VAL A 87 11.43 9.78 4.40
C VAL A 87 10.24 10.71 4.25
N SER A 88 10.01 11.14 3.01
CA SER A 88 8.77 11.76 2.57
C SER A 88 8.26 11.15 1.28
N ARG A 89 6.94 11.23 1.12
CA ARG A 89 6.20 11.02 -0.12
C ARG A 89 4.98 11.93 -0.10
N ASP A 90 4.65 12.48 -1.26
CA ASP A 90 3.38 13.17 -1.47
C ASP A 90 2.69 12.56 -2.69
N VAL A 91 1.68 11.71 -2.45
CA VAL A 91 0.96 11.05 -3.55
C VAL A 91 -0.02 11.99 -4.25
N SER A 92 -0.30 13.17 -3.69
CA SER A 92 -1.24 14.14 -4.27
C SER A 92 -0.73 14.71 -5.59
N VAL A 93 0.59 14.76 -5.78
CA VAL A 93 1.23 15.20 -7.03
C VAL A 93 1.42 14.06 -8.04
N GLY A 94 0.84 12.87 -7.78
CA GLY A 94 0.95 11.70 -8.65
C GLY A 94 2.31 10.99 -8.58
N ASP A 95 3.14 11.33 -7.61
CA ASP A 95 4.43 10.71 -7.39
C ASP A 95 4.38 9.72 -6.21
N TYR A 96 4.55 8.44 -6.52
CA TYR A 96 4.48 7.37 -5.52
C TYR A 96 5.85 7.00 -4.93
N THR A 97 6.90 7.74 -5.30
CA THR A 97 8.28 7.49 -4.89
C THR A 97 8.53 7.96 -3.46
N VAL A 98 9.08 7.07 -2.64
CA VAL A 98 9.59 7.38 -1.30
C VAL A 98 10.98 8.02 -1.43
N ARG A 99 11.19 9.16 -0.78
CA ARG A 99 12.48 9.86 -0.78
C ARG A 99 13.02 9.98 0.63
N SER A 100 14.26 9.54 0.85
CA SER A 100 14.97 9.74 2.12
C SER A 100 15.45 11.18 2.26
N TYR A 101 15.41 11.71 3.48
CA TYR A 101 16.11 12.94 3.80
C TYR A 101 17.63 12.76 3.68
N GLY A 102 18.34 13.83 3.33
CA GLY A 102 19.79 13.82 3.12
C GLY A 102 20.61 13.72 4.42
N GLY A 103 21.93 13.71 4.27
CA GLY A 103 22.87 13.75 5.40
C GLY A 103 22.90 12.45 6.21
N GLU A 104 22.94 12.57 7.54
CA GLU A 104 22.98 11.41 8.45
C GLU A 104 21.72 10.53 8.37
N MET A 105 20.57 11.14 8.06
CA MET A 105 19.29 10.43 7.93
C MET A 105 19.30 9.44 6.77
N LYS A 106 20.01 9.75 5.68
CA LYS A 106 20.19 8.83 4.55
C LYS A 106 20.91 7.54 4.97
N LYS A 107 21.93 7.64 5.83
CA LYS A 107 22.66 6.45 6.33
C LYS A 107 21.77 5.56 7.19
N ILE A 108 20.92 6.18 8.02
CA ILE A 108 19.93 5.45 8.85
C ILE A 108 18.90 4.75 7.95
N TYR A 109 18.38 5.45 6.95
CA TYR A 109 17.47 4.90 5.95
C TYR A 109 18.09 3.69 5.22
N GLU A 110 19.31 3.82 4.71
CA GLU A 110 20.00 2.75 3.97
C GLU A 110 20.27 1.52 4.86
N LYS A 111 20.71 1.74 6.10
CA LYS A 111 20.90 0.65 7.08
C LYS A 111 19.60 -0.07 7.40
N GLY A 112 18.51 0.67 7.60
CA GLY A 112 17.20 0.09 7.86
C GLY A 112 16.62 -0.65 6.65
N LEU A 113 16.81 -0.11 5.44
CA LEU A 113 16.42 -0.77 4.19
C LEU A 113 17.15 -2.11 4.03
N PHE A 114 18.45 -2.15 4.32
CA PHE A 114 19.22 -3.39 4.29
C PHE A 114 18.64 -4.44 5.25
N ALA A 115 18.40 -4.07 6.51
CA ALA A 115 17.80 -4.98 7.49
C ALA A 115 16.39 -5.46 7.08
N PHE A 116 15.57 -4.56 6.54
CA PHE A 116 14.24 -4.88 6.02
C PHE A 116 14.28 -5.92 4.90
N LEU A 117 15.26 -5.81 3.99
CA LEU A 117 15.45 -6.76 2.90
C LEU A 117 16.00 -8.10 3.37
N GLU A 118 16.86 -8.11 4.39
CA GLU A 118 17.37 -9.35 4.99
C GLU A 118 16.26 -10.13 5.70
N GLU A 119 15.38 -9.45 6.45
CA GLU A 119 14.21 -10.09 7.06
C GLU A 119 13.30 -10.76 6.02
N ALA A 120 13.20 -10.21 4.80
CA ALA A 120 12.37 -10.76 3.74
C ALA A 120 12.97 -12.00 3.05
N ARG A 121 14.22 -12.37 3.36
CA ARG A 121 14.91 -13.56 2.82
C ARG A 121 14.83 -14.78 3.73
N ILE A 122 14.34 -14.61 4.96
CA ILE A 122 14.17 -15.64 5.97
C ILE A 122 12.78 -16.26 5.84
#